data_AF-A0A388LAP8-F1
#
_entry.id   AF-A0A388LAP8-F1
#
_cell.length_a   1.000
_cell.length_b   1.000
_cell.length_c   1.000
_cell.angle_alpha   90.00
_cell.angle_beta   90.00
_cell.angle_gamma   90.00
#
_symmetry.space_group_name_H-M   'P 1'
#
loop_
_entity.id
_entity.type
_entity.pdbx_description
1 polymer ?
#
loop_
_entity_poly.entity_id
_entity_poly.type
_entity_poly.pdbx_seq_one_letter_code
_entity_poly.pdbx_strand_id
1 'polypeptide(L)'
;MVLNYIVFPRVEYNLPIFSADIVTLPRGYLAIIDAYHVVETEEYSNKYMRRYLDVLAKFEKELPWGGALTAETTNFLSPAVIWTRPEDEEVMKTALFSAFKEYFDIFMDAVEHAQRVTDPDEVSRLQDGQNKYVCWRDVKDPGRPVISKLFGSAFCEEYISNFLFRCEEGQGRKTFLEYFPQYATASGEVASRRSMIGKAYPTRPWDRHGRWIG
;
A
#
# COMPACT_ATOMS: atom_id res chain seq x y z
N MET A 1 -10.43 9.38 14.31
CA MET A 1 -9.25 9.94 13.62
C MET A 1 -8.97 9.11 12.38
N VAL A 2 -8.51 9.74 11.30
CA VAL A 2 -8.02 9.06 10.10
C VAL A 2 -6.70 9.71 9.73
N LEU A 3 -5.66 8.90 9.53
CA LEU A 3 -4.41 9.28 8.90
C LEU A 3 -4.27 8.44 7.63
N ASN A 4 -4.17 9.11 6.49
CA ASN A 4 -3.68 8.54 5.24
C ASN A 4 -2.42 9.34 4.88
N TYR A 5 -1.28 8.68 4.89
CA TYR A 5 0.01 9.28 4.59
C TYR A 5 0.73 8.41 3.58
N ILE A 6 1.07 8.97 2.42
CA ILE A 6 1.70 8.24 1.33
C ILE A 6 2.83 9.09 0.77
N VAL A 7 3.96 8.46 0.47
CA VAL A 7 5.08 9.09 -0.24
C VAL A 7 5.28 8.36 -1.55
N PHE A 8 5.03 9.06 -2.66
CA PHE A 8 5.36 8.59 -4.00
C PHE A 8 6.75 9.11 -4.38
N PRO A 9 7.73 8.22 -4.63
CA PRO A 9 9.02 8.65 -5.14
C PRO A 9 8.90 9.03 -6.61
N ARG A 10 9.77 9.94 -7.09
CA ARG A 10 9.91 10.14 -8.54
C ARG A 10 10.37 8.86 -9.21
N VAL A 11 9.92 8.62 -10.43
CA VAL A 11 10.14 7.35 -11.14
C VAL A 11 11.60 7.10 -11.52
N GLU A 12 12.46 8.12 -11.49
CA GLU A 12 13.90 7.95 -11.65
C GLU A 12 14.61 7.48 -10.39
N TYR A 13 13.89 7.14 -9.31
CA TYR A 13 14.45 6.54 -8.11
C TYR A 13 13.70 5.25 -7.80
N ASN A 14 14.41 4.13 -7.75
CA ASN A 14 13.85 2.83 -7.39
C ASN A 14 13.64 2.73 -5.87
N LEU A 15 12.65 3.48 -5.39
CA LEU A 15 12.26 3.55 -3.99
C LEU A 15 10.87 2.94 -3.79
N PRO A 16 10.54 2.49 -2.57
CA PRO A 16 9.20 2.01 -2.27
C PRO A 16 8.21 3.16 -2.28
N ILE A 17 6.94 2.82 -2.50
CA ILE A 17 5.83 3.65 -2.06
C ILE A 17 5.66 3.42 -0.56
N PHE A 18 6.04 4.42 0.25
CA PHE A 18 5.77 4.40 1.68
C PHE A 18 4.30 4.75 1.91
N SER A 19 3.61 4.00 2.76
CA SER A 19 2.21 4.26 3.10
C SER A 19 1.90 3.93 4.55
N ALA A 20 1.08 4.78 5.17
CA ALA A 20 0.49 4.57 6.48
C ALA A 20 -0.99 4.96 6.44
N ASP A 21 -1.85 3.96 6.60
CA ASP A 21 -3.31 4.07 6.67
C ASP A 21 -3.77 3.69 8.08
N ILE A 22 -4.02 4.69 8.93
CA ILE A 22 -4.39 4.49 10.33
C ILE A 22 -5.79 5.06 10.56
N VAL A 23 -6.73 4.19 10.92
CA VAL A 23 -8.16 4.50 11.03
C VAL A 23 -8.67 4.13 12.42
N THR A 24 -9.22 5.11 13.12
CA THR A 24 -10.04 4.88 14.32
C THR A 24 -11.50 4.82 13.90
N LEU A 25 -12.14 3.67 14.13
CA LEU A 25 -13.54 3.43 13.90
C LEU A 25 -14.30 3.38 15.24
N PRO A 26 -15.63 3.55 15.26
CA PRO A 26 -16.43 3.38 16.48
C PRO A 26 -16.29 2.00 17.14
N ARG A 27 -15.85 0.98 16.39
CA ARG A 27 -15.71 -0.41 16.84
C ARG A 27 -14.25 -0.86 16.98
N GLY A 28 -13.30 0.07 17.06
CA GLY A 28 -11.89 -0.23 17.26
C GLY A 28 -10.98 0.40 16.20
N TYR A 29 -9.77 -0.13 16.09
CA TYR A 29 -8.70 0.47 15.30
C TYR A 29 -8.32 -0.42 14.12
N LEU A 30 -7.75 0.20 13.11
CA LEU A 30 -7.22 -0.45 11.93
C LEU A 30 -5.96 0.30 11.50
N ALA A 31 -4.88 -0.42 11.22
CA ALA A 31 -3.65 0.17 10.72
C ALA A 31 -3.03 -0.68 9.61
N ILE A 32 -2.58 -0.01 8.56
CA ILE A 32 -1.64 -0.54 7.56
C ILE A 32 -0.42 0.38 7.56
N ILE A 33 0.77 -0.16 7.74
CA ILE A 33 2.04 0.55 7.53
C ILE A 33 2.88 -0.31 6.60
N ASP A 34 3.37 0.27 5.51
CA ASP A 34 4.10 -0.48 4.50
C ASP A 34 5.06 0.36 3.67
N ALA A 35 6.07 -0.31 3.10
CA ALA A 35 7.00 0.20 2.10
C ALA A 35 6.97 -0.73 0.87
N TYR A 36 5.99 -0.52 0.00
CA TYR A 36 5.72 -1.39 -1.15
C TYR A 36 6.64 -1.08 -2.34
N HIS A 37 7.35 -2.09 -2.84
CA HIS A 37 8.15 -1.98 -4.07
C HIS A 37 7.34 -2.32 -5.32
N VAL A 38 7.33 -1.40 -6.27
CA VAL A 38 6.71 -1.62 -7.59
C VAL A 38 7.52 -2.59 -8.45
N VAL A 39 8.85 -2.58 -8.29
CA VAL A 39 9.79 -3.51 -8.91
C VAL A 39 10.80 -3.90 -7.83
N GLU A 40 10.82 -5.17 -7.45
CA GLU A 40 11.79 -5.70 -6.50
C GLU A 40 13.11 -6.02 -7.21
N THR A 41 14.22 -5.59 -6.62
CA THR A 41 15.58 -5.99 -7.02
C THR A 41 16.21 -6.79 -5.88
N GLU A 42 17.17 -7.66 -6.21
CA GLU A 42 17.91 -8.42 -5.21
C GLU A 42 18.62 -7.49 -4.20
N GLU A 43 19.13 -6.36 -4.67
CA GLU A 43 19.75 -5.32 -3.83
C GLU A 43 18.76 -4.75 -2.81
N TYR A 44 17.58 -4.32 -3.26
CA TYR A 44 16.56 -3.78 -2.37
C TYR A 44 16.12 -4.81 -1.32
N SER A 45 15.83 -6.03 -1.76
CA SER A 45 15.40 -7.12 -0.89
C SER A 45 16.46 -7.46 0.15
N ASN A 46 17.74 -7.45 -0.22
CA ASN A 46 18.83 -7.71 0.72
C ASN A 46 19.09 -6.57 1.70
N LYS A 47 18.96 -5.31 1.25
CA LYS A 47 19.35 -4.12 2.03
C LYS A 47 18.24 -3.59 2.94
N TYR A 48 17.02 -3.44 2.43
CA TYR A 48 15.95 -2.75 3.14
C TYR A 48 14.84 -3.70 3.61
N MET A 49 14.43 -4.68 2.80
CA MET A 49 13.36 -5.62 3.20
C MET A 49 13.71 -6.34 4.51
N ARG A 50 14.96 -6.77 4.69
CA ARG A 50 15.41 -7.41 5.94
C ARG A 50 15.21 -6.51 7.16
N ARG A 51 15.53 -5.21 7.04
CA ARG A 51 15.36 -4.24 8.14
C ARG A 51 13.88 -4.05 8.48
N TYR A 52 13.00 -3.99 7.48
CA TYR A 52 11.56 -3.93 7.73
C TYR A 52 11.04 -5.21 8.40
N LEU A 53 11.51 -6.39 7.97
CA LEU A 53 11.15 -7.66 8.61
C LEU A 53 11.63 -7.73 10.07
N ASP A 54 12.80 -7.18 10.39
CA ASP A 54 13.30 -7.11 11.76
C ASP A 54 12.42 -6.21 12.64
N VAL A 55 11.99 -5.06 12.13
CA VAL A 55 11.04 -4.18 12.84
C VAL A 55 9.68 -4.85 12.98
N LEU A 56 9.17 -5.52 11.94
CA LEU A 56 7.93 -6.29 12.03
C LEU A 56 8.00 -7.34 13.15
N ALA A 57 9.08 -8.13 13.19
CA ALA A 57 9.29 -9.17 14.19
C ALA A 57 9.37 -8.59 15.62
N LYS A 58 9.96 -7.40 15.77
CA LYS A 58 10.04 -6.68 17.04
C LYS A 58 8.65 -6.34 17.60
N PHE A 59 7.68 -5.98 16.75
CA PHE A 59 6.34 -5.54 17.15
C PHE A 59 5.24 -6.60 16.94
N GLU A 60 5.57 -7.83 16.54
CA GLU A 60 4.58 -8.85 16.14
C GLU A 60 3.58 -9.19 17.26
N LYS A 61 4.01 -9.13 18.53
CA LYS A 61 3.15 -9.44 19.68
C LYS A 61 2.12 -8.36 19.95
N GLU A 62 2.54 -7.09 19.90
CA GLU A 62 1.71 -5.93 20.15
C GLU A 62 0.85 -5.54 18.93
N LEU A 63 1.33 -5.86 17.73
CA LEU A 63 0.67 -5.56 16.45
C LEU A 63 0.39 -6.85 15.67
N PRO A 64 -0.46 -7.76 16.19
CA PRO A 64 -0.75 -9.03 15.54
C PRO A 64 -1.48 -8.80 14.21
N TRP A 65 -1.45 -9.82 13.35
CA TRP A 65 -2.12 -9.79 12.04
C TRP A 65 -3.61 -9.44 12.17
N GLY A 66 -4.06 -8.43 11.41
CA GLY A 66 -5.42 -7.86 11.50
C GLY A 66 -6.55 -8.74 10.96
N GLY A 67 -6.26 -10.00 10.60
CA GLY A 67 -7.20 -10.98 10.04
C GLY A 67 -7.39 -10.83 8.54
N ALA A 68 -8.49 -11.39 8.02
CA ALA A 68 -8.73 -11.46 6.58
C ALA A 68 -8.87 -10.07 5.93
N LEU A 69 -8.23 -9.89 4.78
CA LEU A 69 -8.28 -8.69 3.94
C LEU A 69 -8.69 -9.04 2.50
N THR A 70 -8.97 -8.02 1.67
CA THR A 70 -9.30 -8.23 0.26
C THR A 70 -8.13 -8.91 -0.46
N ALA A 71 -8.36 -10.09 -1.04
CA ALA A 71 -7.26 -10.93 -1.53
C ALA A 71 -6.33 -10.19 -2.51
N GLU A 72 -6.92 -9.45 -3.46
CA GLU A 72 -6.17 -8.71 -4.48
C GLU A 72 -5.31 -7.57 -3.91
N THR A 73 -5.61 -7.09 -2.69
CA THR A 73 -4.78 -6.07 -2.02
C THR A 73 -3.38 -6.59 -1.74
N THR A 74 -3.18 -7.89 -1.56
CA THR A 74 -1.83 -8.47 -1.34
C THR A 74 -0.86 -8.25 -2.49
N ASN A 75 -1.35 -8.02 -3.72
CA ASN A 75 -0.51 -7.64 -4.87
C ASN A 75 0.16 -6.27 -4.71
N PHE A 76 -0.29 -5.48 -3.74
CA PHE A 76 0.15 -4.11 -3.46
C PHE A 76 0.66 -3.94 -2.03
N LEU A 77 1.03 -5.06 -1.38
CA LEU A 77 1.63 -5.07 -0.05
C LEU A 77 3.01 -5.71 -0.12
N SER A 78 3.94 -5.19 0.66
CA SER A 78 5.25 -5.81 0.82
C SER A 78 5.17 -7.02 1.75
N PRO A 79 6.12 -7.97 1.65
CA PRO A 79 6.30 -9.02 2.63
C PRO A 79 6.55 -8.55 4.07
N ALA A 80 6.84 -7.27 4.28
CA ALA A 80 7.03 -6.67 5.60
C ALA A 80 5.86 -5.75 6.01
N VAL A 81 4.70 -5.82 5.36
CA VAL A 81 3.53 -5.02 5.75
C VAL A 81 3.13 -5.26 7.21
N ILE A 82 2.87 -4.17 7.95
CA ILE A 82 2.13 -4.21 9.22
C ILE A 82 0.66 -4.01 8.89
N TRP A 83 -0.12 -5.09 8.89
CA TRP A 83 -1.59 -5.04 8.84
C TRP A 83 -2.12 -5.53 10.17
N THR A 84 -2.77 -4.65 10.92
CA THR A 84 -3.19 -4.94 12.30
C THR A 84 -4.49 -4.24 12.68
N ARG A 85 -5.13 -4.74 13.74
CA ARG A 85 -6.28 -4.15 14.41
C ARG A 85 -5.91 -3.97 15.88
N PRO A 86 -5.31 -2.82 16.24
CA PRO A 86 -4.87 -2.58 17.61
C PRO A 86 -6.03 -2.71 18.59
N GLU A 87 -5.74 -3.26 19.76
CA GLU A 87 -6.75 -3.56 20.78
C GLU A 87 -7.31 -2.28 21.41
N ASP A 88 -6.44 -1.29 21.64
CA ASP A 88 -6.79 -0.03 22.27
C ASP A 88 -5.97 1.16 21.74
N GLU A 89 -6.26 2.34 22.30
CA GLU A 89 -5.57 3.60 21.95
C GLU A 89 -4.12 3.64 22.45
N GLU A 90 -3.78 2.89 23.50
CA GLU A 90 -2.43 2.88 24.06
C GLU A 90 -1.48 2.15 23.13
N VAL A 91 -1.87 0.98 22.60
CA VAL A 91 -1.13 0.25 21.56
C VAL A 91 -0.89 1.13 20.32
N MET A 92 -1.88 1.95 19.96
CA MET A 92 -1.76 2.91 18.84
C MET A 92 -0.70 3.99 19.12
N LYS A 93 -0.72 4.59 20.31
CA LYS A 93 0.19 5.69 20.68
C LYS A 93 1.61 5.22 21.00
N THR A 94 1.78 3.94 21.34
CA THR A 94 3.07 3.35 21.73
C THR A 94 3.63 2.47 20.64
N ALA A 95 3.18 1.22 20.53
CA ALA A 95 3.73 0.21 19.63
C ALA A 95 3.56 0.63 18.16
N LEU A 96 2.35 1.00 17.74
CA LEU A 96 2.10 1.38 16.35
C LEU A 96 2.86 2.65 15.95
N PHE A 97 2.87 3.67 16.81
CA PHE A 97 3.62 4.90 16.53
C PHE A 97 5.13 4.66 16.50
N SER A 98 5.65 3.76 17.35
CA SER A 98 7.07 3.37 17.32
C SER A 98 7.42 2.60 16.05
N ALA A 99 6.57 1.65 15.65
CA ALA A 99 6.72 0.93 14.39
C ALA A 99 6.66 1.87 13.18
N PHE A 100 5.73 2.84 13.18
CA PHE A 100 5.66 3.88 12.15
C PHE A 100 6.98 4.64 12.01
N LYS A 101 7.55 5.12 13.13
CA LYS A 101 8.82 5.86 13.11
C LYS A 101 9.95 4.98 12.57
N GLU A 102 10.10 3.75 13.05
CA GLU A 102 11.17 2.86 12.59
C GLU A 102 11.03 2.49 11.11
N TYR A 103 9.81 2.27 10.61
CA TYR A 103 9.57 2.08 9.17
C TYR A 103 9.92 3.35 8.38
N PHE A 104 9.52 4.51 8.87
CA PHE A 104 9.80 5.77 8.19
C PHE A 104 11.29 6.10 8.20
N ASP A 105 12.02 5.79 9.28
CA ASP A 105 13.47 5.97 9.35
C ASP A 105 14.21 5.08 8.34
N ILE A 106 13.78 3.82 8.16
CA ILE A 106 14.33 2.94 7.11
C ILE A 106 14.03 3.52 5.71
N PHE A 107 12.82 4.04 5.51
CA PHE A 107 12.45 4.70 4.26
C PHE A 107 13.32 5.93 3.99
N MET A 108 13.54 6.79 4.98
CA MET A 108 14.37 7.99 4.85
C MET A 108 15.84 7.64 4.58
N ASP A 109 16.37 6.58 5.20
CA ASP A 109 17.70 6.05 4.86
C ASP A 109 17.77 5.56 3.41
N ALA A 110 16.71 4.91 2.91
CA ALA A 110 16.63 4.52 1.52
C ALA A 110 16.63 5.73 0.58
N VAL A 111 15.88 6.79 0.92
CA VAL A 111 15.83 8.06 0.18
C VAL A 111 17.21 8.72 0.14
N GLU A 112 17.93 8.78 1.26
CA GLU A 112 19.25 9.41 1.35
C GLU A 112 20.29 8.72 0.45
N HIS A 113 20.18 7.39 0.31
CA HIS A 113 21.10 6.59 -0.49
C HIS A 113 20.58 6.27 -1.90
N ALA A 114 19.42 6.81 -2.29
CA ALA A 114 18.79 6.50 -3.57
C ALA A 114 19.65 7.04 -4.73
N GLN A 115 20.00 6.15 -5.65
CA GLN A 115 20.66 6.56 -6.88
C GLN A 115 19.63 6.76 -7.98
N ARG A 116 19.89 7.78 -8.82
CA ARG A 116 19.05 8.03 -9.98
C ARG A 116 19.21 6.90 -11.00
N VAL A 117 18.12 6.29 -11.38
CA VAL A 117 18.02 5.34 -12.49
C VAL A 117 18.15 6.10 -13.81
N THR A 118 19.09 5.69 -14.64
CA THR A 118 19.36 6.32 -15.95
C THR A 118 18.94 5.48 -17.14
N ASP A 119 18.67 4.18 -16.94
CA ASP A 119 18.14 3.29 -17.97
C ASP A 119 16.67 3.65 -18.26
N PRO A 120 16.32 4.12 -19.48
CA PRO A 120 14.96 4.46 -19.83
C PRO A 120 13.97 3.30 -19.67
N ASP A 121 14.40 2.06 -19.92
CA ASP A 121 13.53 0.89 -19.79
C ASP A 121 13.20 0.60 -18.32
N GLU A 122 14.17 0.81 -17.42
CA GLU A 122 13.96 0.68 -15.98
C GLU A 122 13.05 1.80 -15.45
N VAL A 123 13.28 3.06 -15.84
CA VAL A 123 12.38 4.17 -15.50
C VAL A 123 10.96 3.90 -15.99
N SER A 124 10.80 3.37 -17.21
CA SER A 124 9.49 3.01 -17.74
C SER A 124 8.81 1.89 -16.93
N ARG A 125 9.56 0.90 -16.43
CA ARG A 125 9.02 -0.16 -15.55
C ARG A 125 8.58 0.41 -14.20
N LEU A 126 9.38 1.30 -13.60
CA LEU A 126 9.04 1.97 -12.35
C LEU A 126 7.77 2.82 -12.50
N GLN A 127 7.68 3.58 -13.60
CA GLN A 127 6.49 4.37 -13.95
C GLN A 127 5.25 3.47 -14.13
N ASP A 128 5.32 2.37 -14.90
CA ASP A 128 4.18 1.47 -15.11
C ASP A 128 3.73 0.83 -13.79
N GLY A 129 4.68 0.45 -12.92
CA GLY A 129 4.40 -0.10 -11.60
C GLY A 129 3.71 0.90 -10.66
N GLN A 130 4.19 2.15 -10.60
CA GLN A 130 3.53 3.21 -9.84
C GLN A 130 2.13 3.52 -10.40
N ASN A 131 2.00 3.62 -11.72
CA ASN A 131 0.72 3.82 -12.40
C ASN A 131 -0.28 2.72 -12.06
N LYS A 132 0.17 1.46 -12.02
CA LYS A 132 -0.65 0.31 -11.63
C LYS A 132 -1.12 0.41 -10.18
N TYR A 133 -0.24 0.76 -9.25
CA TYR A 133 -0.60 0.97 -7.83
C TYR A 133 -1.63 2.10 -7.68
N VAL A 134 -1.35 3.25 -8.30
CA VAL A 134 -2.23 4.43 -8.25
C VAL A 134 -3.59 4.10 -8.87
N CYS A 135 -3.62 3.43 -10.03
CA CYS A 135 -4.86 3.03 -10.68
C CYS A 135 -5.69 2.07 -9.81
N TRP A 136 -5.03 1.14 -9.11
CA TRP A 136 -5.70 0.27 -8.15
C TRP A 136 -6.32 1.05 -6.99
N ARG A 137 -5.54 1.91 -6.32
CA ARG A 137 -6.02 2.71 -5.19
C ARG A 137 -7.13 3.66 -5.60
N ASP A 138 -6.95 4.39 -6.70
CA ASP A 138 -7.97 5.28 -7.27
C ASP A 138 -9.32 4.57 -7.38
N VAL A 139 -9.39 3.37 -7.97
CA VAL A 139 -10.68 2.68 -8.15
C VAL A 139 -11.16 1.92 -6.90
N LYS A 140 -10.26 1.32 -6.11
CA LYS A 140 -10.61 0.31 -5.09
C LYS A 140 -10.31 0.72 -3.64
N ASP A 141 -10.01 2.00 -3.38
CA ASP A 141 -9.69 2.51 -2.04
C ASP A 141 -10.80 2.20 -1.00
N PRO A 142 -10.46 1.60 0.17
CA PRO A 142 -11.43 1.33 1.23
C PRO A 142 -12.08 2.56 1.84
N GLY A 143 -11.42 3.72 1.79
CA GLY A 143 -11.85 4.97 2.39
C GLY A 143 -12.94 5.69 1.59
N ARG A 144 -13.12 5.33 0.31
CA ARG A 144 -14.11 5.93 -0.59
C ARG A 144 -15.51 6.04 0.02
N PRO A 145 -16.13 4.99 0.60
CA PRO A 145 -17.46 5.12 1.23
C PRO A 145 -17.51 6.11 2.40
N VAL A 146 -16.41 6.24 3.16
CA VAL A 146 -16.33 7.17 4.29
C VAL A 146 -16.24 8.61 3.76
N ILE A 147 -15.36 8.85 2.79
CA ILE A 147 -15.18 10.18 2.17
C ILE A 147 -16.48 10.62 1.48
N SER A 148 -17.10 9.76 0.66
CA SER A 148 -18.38 10.05 0.01
C SER A 148 -19.48 10.36 1.03
N LYS A 149 -19.54 9.65 2.15
CA LYS A 149 -20.54 9.88 3.19
C LYS A 149 -20.35 11.22 3.91
N LEU A 150 -19.10 11.63 4.12
CA LEU A 150 -18.77 12.86 4.84
C LEU A 150 -18.88 14.12 3.97
N PHE A 151 -18.48 14.02 2.69
CA PHE A 151 -18.26 15.19 1.83
C PHE A 151 -19.02 15.13 0.50
N GLY A 152 -19.75 14.05 0.23
CA GLY A 152 -20.49 13.83 -1.02
C GLY A 152 -19.65 13.15 -2.11
N SER A 153 -20.34 12.53 -3.06
CA SER A 153 -19.68 11.72 -4.11
C SER A 153 -18.79 12.55 -5.02
N ALA A 154 -19.24 13.75 -5.44
CA ALA A 154 -18.46 14.60 -6.35
C ALA A 154 -17.10 14.99 -5.74
N PHE A 155 -17.09 15.46 -4.49
CA PHE A 155 -15.86 15.77 -3.77
C PHE A 155 -14.99 14.52 -3.58
N CYS A 156 -15.60 13.37 -3.29
CA CYS A 156 -14.87 12.13 -3.11
C CYS A 156 -14.09 11.71 -4.38
N GLU A 157 -14.72 11.79 -5.55
CA GLU A 157 -14.04 11.47 -6.82
C GLU A 157 -12.90 12.44 -7.08
N GLU A 158 -13.14 13.75 -6.92
CA GLU A 158 -12.11 14.76 -7.10
C GLU A 158 -10.93 14.57 -6.14
N TYR A 159 -11.21 14.35 -4.86
CA TYR A 159 -10.18 14.19 -3.83
C TYR A 159 -9.35 12.92 -4.03
N ILE A 160 -9.99 11.81 -4.39
CA ILE A 160 -9.29 10.54 -4.61
C ILE A 160 -8.39 10.64 -5.85
N SER A 161 -8.94 11.09 -6.99
CA SER A 161 -8.22 11.04 -8.27
C SER A 161 -7.21 12.17 -8.44
N ASN A 162 -7.45 13.36 -7.87
CA ASN A 162 -6.62 14.55 -8.10
C ASN A 162 -5.69 14.90 -6.93
N PHE A 163 -5.92 14.33 -5.74
CA PHE A 163 -5.08 14.59 -4.57
C PHE A 163 -4.45 13.32 -4.01
N LEU A 164 -5.25 12.36 -3.52
CA LEU A 164 -4.72 11.18 -2.84
C LEU A 164 -3.89 10.28 -3.75
N PHE A 165 -4.38 10.02 -4.95
CA PHE A 165 -3.76 9.13 -5.92
C PHE A 165 -3.58 9.83 -7.25
N ARG A 166 -3.01 11.04 -7.19
CA ARG A 166 -2.54 11.73 -8.37
C ARG A 166 -1.25 11.08 -8.86
N CYS A 167 -1.22 10.67 -10.11
CA CYS A 167 0.03 10.34 -10.78
C CYS A 167 0.53 11.55 -11.56
N GLU A 168 1.86 11.70 -11.69
CA GLU A 168 2.42 12.64 -12.66
C GLU A 168 1.92 12.30 -14.07
N GLU A 169 1.51 13.32 -14.83
CA GLU A 169 0.99 13.15 -16.19
C GLU A 169 2.12 12.68 -17.11
N GLY A 170 1.96 11.48 -17.69
CA GLY A 170 2.86 10.90 -18.67
C GLY A 170 2.08 10.23 -19.80
N GLN A 171 2.66 10.20 -21.01
CA GLN A 171 2.09 9.49 -22.15
C GLN A 171 2.03 7.97 -21.87
N GLY A 172 0.91 7.32 -22.20
CA GLY A 172 0.80 5.85 -22.17
C GLY A 172 0.19 5.23 -20.91
N ARG A 173 -0.59 5.97 -20.11
CA ARG A 173 -1.29 5.39 -18.95
C ARG A 173 -2.36 4.39 -19.39
N LYS A 174 -2.16 3.13 -19.01
CA LYS A 174 -3.17 2.07 -19.11
C LYS A 174 -4.37 2.39 -18.20
N THR A 175 -5.56 2.09 -18.67
CA THR A 175 -6.82 2.11 -17.93
C THR A 175 -6.86 1.01 -16.86
N PHE A 176 -7.84 1.10 -15.96
CA PHE A 176 -8.02 0.08 -14.91
C PHE A 176 -8.22 -1.33 -15.49
N LEU A 177 -8.97 -1.47 -16.59
CA LEU A 177 -9.22 -2.78 -17.21
C LEU A 177 -8.02 -3.32 -18.00
N GLU A 178 -7.13 -2.45 -18.46
CA GLU A 178 -5.86 -2.88 -19.05
C GLU A 178 -4.90 -3.46 -17.99
N TYR A 179 -4.89 -2.92 -16.77
CA TYR A 179 -4.12 -3.50 -15.66
C TYR A 179 -4.81 -4.70 -14.99
N PHE A 180 -6.15 -4.67 -14.91
CA PHE A 180 -6.95 -5.61 -14.13
C PHE A 180 -8.12 -6.17 -14.96
N PRO A 181 -7.86 -6.91 -16.04
CA PRO A 181 -8.88 -7.41 -16.95
C PRO A 181 -9.90 -8.33 -16.26
N GLN A 182 -9.51 -8.98 -15.15
CA GLN A 182 -10.41 -9.80 -14.35
C GLN A 182 -11.60 -9.02 -13.76
N TYR A 183 -11.54 -7.69 -13.73
CA TYR A 183 -12.66 -6.84 -13.27
C TYR A 183 -13.63 -6.43 -14.38
N ALA A 184 -13.40 -6.84 -15.64
CA ALA A 184 -14.31 -6.53 -16.73
C ALA A 184 -15.67 -7.24 -16.54
N THR A 185 -16.77 -6.50 -16.66
CA THR A 185 -18.11 -7.06 -16.80
C THR A 185 -18.35 -7.54 -18.24
N ALA A 186 -19.45 -8.26 -18.47
CA ALA A 186 -19.87 -8.61 -19.83
C ALA A 186 -20.16 -7.38 -20.72
N SER A 187 -20.47 -6.22 -20.11
CA SER A 187 -20.65 -4.94 -20.81
C SER A 187 -19.33 -4.21 -21.11
N GLY A 188 -18.18 -4.71 -20.65
CA GLY A 188 -16.88 -4.05 -20.79
C GLY A 188 -16.63 -2.93 -19.77
N GLU A 189 -17.43 -2.86 -18.71
CA GLU A 189 -17.29 -1.88 -17.63
C GLU A 189 -16.50 -2.45 -16.45
N VAL A 190 -16.06 -1.60 -15.53
CA VAL A 190 -15.40 -2.03 -14.29
C VAL A 190 -16.45 -2.57 -13.31
N ALA A 191 -16.27 -3.80 -12.86
CA ALA A 191 -17.16 -4.39 -11.87
C ALA A 191 -17.20 -3.56 -10.56
N SER A 192 -18.43 -3.28 -10.09
CA SER A 192 -18.69 -2.50 -8.88
C SER A 192 -18.21 -3.18 -7.59
N ARG A 193 -18.12 -4.52 -7.59
CA ARG A 193 -17.54 -5.27 -6.48
C ARG A 193 -16.10 -4.84 -6.22
N ARG A 194 -15.74 -4.74 -4.95
CA ARG A 194 -14.39 -4.36 -4.53
C ARG A 194 -13.36 -5.47 -4.83
N SER A 195 -13.78 -6.71 -4.70
CA SER A 195 -12.94 -7.89 -4.84
C SER A 195 -13.64 -8.92 -5.73
N MET A 196 -12.87 -9.53 -6.62
CA MET A 196 -13.29 -10.64 -7.46
C MET A 196 -13.22 -11.97 -6.70
N ILE A 197 -12.22 -12.10 -5.81
CA ILE A 197 -11.93 -13.31 -5.02
C ILE A 197 -12.69 -13.30 -3.68
N GLY A 198 -12.76 -12.13 -3.04
CA GLY A 198 -13.30 -11.93 -1.70
C GLY A 198 -12.23 -11.65 -0.65
N LYS A 199 -12.57 -11.87 0.62
CA LYS A 199 -11.60 -11.77 1.71
C LYS A 199 -10.81 -13.07 1.83
N ALA A 200 -9.49 -12.96 1.99
CA ALA A 200 -8.58 -14.08 2.16
C ALA A 200 -7.54 -13.76 3.26
N TYR A 201 -6.64 -14.69 3.53
CA TYR A 201 -5.49 -14.53 4.43
C TYR A 201 -5.90 -14.22 5.88
N PRO A 202 -6.62 -15.12 6.57
CA PRO A 202 -6.94 -14.95 7.99
C PRO A 202 -5.69 -14.91 8.86
N THR A 203 -4.58 -15.46 8.38
CA THR A 203 -3.23 -15.38 8.93
C THR A 203 -2.30 -14.69 7.93
N ARG A 204 -1.14 -14.21 8.41
CA ARG A 204 -0.12 -13.58 7.57
C ARG A 204 0.31 -14.53 6.42
N PRO A 205 0.28 -14.08 5.14
CA PRO A 205 0.62 -14.93 4.00
C PRO A 205 2.12 -14.95 3.65
N TRP A 206 2.98 -14.36 4.49
CA TRP A 206 4.44 -14.41 4.36
C TRP A 206 5.08 -15.03 5.60
N ASP A 207 6.14 -15.81 5.40
CA ASP A 207 7.00 -16.28 6.49
C ASP A 207 7.91 -15.17 7.04
N ARG A 208 8.66 -15.46 8.10
CA ARG A 208 9.60 -14.52 8.74
C ARG A 208 10.73 -14.03 7.82
N HIS A 209 10.93 -14.67 6.68
CA HIS A 209 11.92 -14.31 5.67
C HIS A 209 11.28 -13.57 4.48
N GLY A 210 10.00 -13.21 4.58
CA GLY A 210 9.26 -12.53 3.52
C GLY A 210 8.87 -13.43 2.35
N ARG A 211 8.94 -14.76 2.48
CA ARG A 211 8.52 -15.68 1.41
C ARG A 211 7.03 -15.95 1.51
N TRP A 212 6.35 -15.93 0.37
CA TRP A 212 4.93 -16.24 0.27
C TRP A 212 4.63 -17.69 0.72
N ILE A 213 3.62 -17.86 1.56
CA ILE A 213 3.18 -19.17 2.10
C ILE A 213 1.67 -19.41 2.04
N GLY A 214 0.87 -18.48 1.49
CA GLY A 214 -0.57 -18.67 1.35
C GLY A 214 -1.19 -17.65 0.45
#